data_AF-A0A8S0TWU9-F1
#
_entry.id   AF-A0A8S0TWU9-F1
#
_cell.length_a   1.000
_cell.length_b   1.000
_cell.length_c   1.000
_cell.angle_alpha   90.00
_cell.angle_beta   90.00
_cell.angle_gamma   90.00
#
_symmetry.space_group_name_H-M   'P 1'
#
loop_
_entity.id
_entity.type
_entity.pdbx_description
1 polymer ?
#
loop_
_entity_poly.entity_id
_entity_poly.type
_entity_poly.pdbx_seq_one_letter_code
_entity_poly.pdbx_strand_id
1 'polypeptide(L)'
;MTALRNPAFEALYHQFKHFNPVQTQVFTILYNSDDNILVAAPTGSEKTICAEFAILRNYQKGPESVMRAVYIAPIEALAKERYKDWKRKFGEGLGMKVVELTGETTTDLKLLEKGQIIISTPEKWDALSRR
;
A
#
# COMPACT_ATOMS: atom_id res chain seq x y z
N MET A 1 17.93 2.33 -9.36
CA MET A 1 16.60 1.75 -9.63
C MET A 1 15.83 2.68 -10.55
N THR A 2 15.72 2.35 -11.84
CA THR A 2 15.03 3.18 -12.87
C THR A 2 13.80 2.48 -13.47
N ALA A 3 13.47 1.28 -12.95
CA ALA A 3 12.40 0.43 -13.48
C ALA A 3 11.00 1.00 -13.23
N LEU A 4 10.84 1.89 -12.25
CA LEU A 4 9.57 2.53 -11.90
C LEU A 4 9.19 3.65 -12.89
N ARG A 5 10.15 4.16 -13.67
CA ARG A 5 9.94 5.19 -14.72
C ARG A 5 9.25 6.46 -14.20
N ASN A 6 9.41 6.75 -12.91
CA ASN A 6 8.87 7.92 -12.26
C ASN A 6 9.84 8.38 -11.15
N PRO A 7 10.50 9.54 -11.30
CA PRO A 7 11.48 10.02 -10.34
C PRO A 7 10.94 10.17 -8.91
N ALA A 8 9.67 10.57 -8.75
CA ALA A 8 9.05 10.70 -7.44
C ALA A 8 8.91 9.34 -6.75
N PHE A 9 8.61 8.28 -7.49
CA PHE A 9 8.52 6.93 -6.93
C PHE A 9 9.90 6.36 -6.61
N GLU A 10 10.87 6.59 -7.49
CA GLU A 10 12.25 6.12 -7.30
C GLU A 10 12.89 6.73 -6.04
N ALA A 11 12.58 8.00 -5.74
CA ALA A 11 13.00 8.67 -4.52
C ALA A 11 12.54 7.96 -3.23
N LEU A 12 11.43 7.23 -3.27
CA LEU A 12 10.91 6.47 -2.13
C LEU A 12 11.76 5.25 -1.75
N TYR A 13 12.63 4.78 -2.64
CA TYR A 13 13.41 3.55 -2.48
C TYR A 13 14.94 3.78 -2.47
N HIS A 14 15.40 4.98 -2.11
CA HIS A 14 16.82 5.36 -2.08
C HIS A 14 17.71 4.49 -1.17
N GLN A 15 17.10 3.72 -0.27
CA GLN A 15 17.78 2.85 0.70
C GLN A 15 18.53 1.69 0.04
N PHE A 16 18.14 1.29 -1.18
CA PHE A 16 18.77 0.19 -1.90
C PHE A 16 18.77 0.43 -3.41
N LYS A 17 19.79 -0.11 -4.10
CA LYS A 17 19.98 0.14 -5.54
C LYS A 17 19.13 -0.75 -6.44
N HIS A 18 18.79 -1.95 -5.97
CA HIS A 18 18.08 -3.00 -6.71
C HIS A 18 17.08 -3.70 -5.79
N PHE A 19 15.92 -4.05 -6.35
CA PHE A 19 14.97 -4.95 -5.69
C PHE A 19 15.57 -6.36 -5.56
N ASN A 20 15.14 -7.11 -4.55
CA ASN A 20 15.57 -8.49 -4.38
C ASN A 20 15.03 -9.40 -5.51
N PRO A 21 15.51 -10.66 -5.65
CA PRO A 21 15.07 -11.53 -6.73
C PRO A 21 13.56 -11.80 -6.76
N VAL A 22 12.93 -11.97 -5.59
CA VAL A 22 11.47 -12.18 -5.48
C VAL A 22 10.73 -10.97 -6.03
N GLN A 23 11.05 -9.78 -5.54
CA GLN A 23 10.46 -8.51 -5.97
C GLN A 23 10.68 -8.27 -7.47
N THR A 24 11.87 -8.55 -7.99
CA THR A 24 12.21 -8.38 -9.41
C THR A 24 11.38 -9.32 -10.29
N GLN A 25 11.21 -10.57 -9.87
CA GLN A 25 10.42 -11.57 -10.62
C GLN A 25 8.94 -11.18 -10.70
N VAL A 26 8.36 -10.66 -9.62
CA VAL A 26 6.93 -10.26 -9.59
C VAL A 26 6.66 -8.85 -10.10
N PHE A 27 7.71 -8.02 -10.26
CA PHE A 27 7.60 -6.59 -10.60
C PHE A 27 6.74 -6.34 -11.84
N THR A 28 7.02 -7.04 -12.94
CA THR A 28 6.31 -6.81 -14.22
C THR A 28 4.82 -7.04 -14.08
N ILE A 29 4.41 -8.09 -13.35
CA ILE A 29 3.00 -8.45 -13.21
C ILE A 29 2.31 -7.45 -12.27
N LEU A 30 2.92 -7.12 -11.12
CA LEU A 30 2.35 -6.19 -10.14
C LEU A 30 2.32 -4.73 -10.60
N TYR A 31 3.28 -4.32 -11.43
CA TYR A 31 3.46 -2.93 -11.83
C TYR A 31 2.89 -2.61 -13.22
N ASN A 32 2.72 -3.61 -14.09
CA ASN A 32 2.21 -3.39 -15.44
C ASN A 32 0.86 -4.06 -15.74
N SER A 33 0.35 -4.97 -14.90
CA SER A 33 -0.99 -5.56 -15.04
C SER A 33 -1.95 -5.10 -13.94
N ASP A 34 -3.22 -5.49 -14.03
CA ASP A 34 -4.23 -5.39 -12.95
C ASP A 34 -4.72 -6.77 -12.49
N ASP A 35 -3.97 -7.83 -12.82
CA ASP A 35 -4.38 -9.18 -12.49
C ASP A 35 -4.34 -9.41 -10.98
N ASN A 36 -5.22 -10.27 -10.48
CA ASN A 36 -5.17 -10.72 -9.10
C ASN A 36 -3.96 -11.63 -8.90
N ILE A 37 -3.10 -11.30 -7.95
CA ILE A 37 -1.80 -11.98 -7.76
C ILE A 37 -1.68 -12.50 -6.32
N LEU A 38 -1.22 -13.74 -6.18
CA LEU A 38 -0.79 -14.33 -4.92
C LEU A 38 0.74 -14.40 -4.88
N VAL A 39 1.37 -13.76 -3.90
CA VAL A 39 2.82 -13.85 -3.65
C VAL A 39 3.07 -14.63 -2.37
N ALA A 40 3.53 -15.88 -2.50
CA ALA A 40 3.94 -16.72 -1.39
C ALA A 40 5.47 -16.82 -1.35
N ALA A 41 6.07 -16.26 -0.31
CA ALA A 41 7.52 -16.31 -0.06
C ALA A 41 7.79 -16.32 1.45
N PRO A 42 8.96 -16.79 1.92
CA PRO A 42 9.32 -16.78 3.34
C PRO A 42 9.23 -15.40 4.00
N THR A 43 9.11 -15.37 5.33
CA THR A 43 9.24 -14.13 6.11
C THR A 43 10.66 -13.59 5.96
N GLY A 44 10.81 -12.27 5.81
CA GLY A 44 12.10 -11.64 5.48
C GLY A 44 12.35 -11.45 3.97
N SER A 45 11.52 -12.01 3.08
CA SER A 45 11.59 -11.73 1.63
C SER A 45 10.99 -10.37 1.23
N GLU A 46 10.63 -9.54 2.20
CA GLU A 46 10.12 -8.17 1.99
C GLU A 46 8.91 -8.09 1.03
N LYS A 47 7.99 -9.06 1.13
CA LYS A 47 6.74 -9.14 0.34
C LYS A 47 5.91 -7.85 0.41
N THR A 48 6.04 -7.15 1.52
CA THR A 48 5.69 -5.76 1.77
C THR A 48 5.88 -4.83 0.55
N ILE A 49 7.03 -4.88 -0.14
CA ILE A 49 7.30 -4.07 -1.35
C ILE A 49 6.44 -4.50 -2.54
N CYS A 50 6.04 -5.76 -2.63
CA CYS A 50 5.15 -6.24 -3.69
C CYS A 50 3.78 -5.55 -3.63
N ALA A 51 3.24 -5.34 -2.42
CA ALA A 51 2.01 -4.58 -2.24
C ALA A 51 2.18 -3.10 -2.66
N GLU A 52 3.36 -2.54 -2.46
CA GLU A 52 3.65 -1.15 -2.84
C GLU A 52 3.68 -0.97 -4.36
N PHE A 53 4.15 -1.96 -5.12
CA PHE A 53 4.07 -1.91 -6.59
C PHE A 53 2.63 -1.78 -7.08
N ALA A 54 1.71 -2.55 -6.50
CA ALA A 54 0.30 -2.46 -6.84
C ALA A 54 -0.30 -1.08 -6.47
N ILE A 55 0.09 -0.52 -5.33
CA ILE A 55 -0.33 0.83 -4.89
C ILE A 55 0.17 1.89 -5.88
N LEU A 56 1.45 1.83 -6.26
CA LEU A 56 2.05 2.79 -7.19
C LEU A 56 1.45 2.67 -8.60
N ARG A 57 1.14 1.44 -9.05
CA ARG A 57 0.42 1.19 -10.30
C ARG A 57 -0.97 1.81 -10.27
N ASN A 58 -1.72 1.61 -9.18
CA ASN A 58 -3.05 2.21 -9.00
C ASN A 58 -2.96 3.75 -8.98
N TYR A 59 -1.94 4.32 -8.34
CA TYR A 59 -1.69 5.77 -8.33
C TYR A 59 -1.42 6.34 -9.73
N GLN A 60 -0.75 5.59 -10.62
CA GLN A 60 -0.50 6.04 -12.00
C GLN A 60 -1.76 6.07 -12.88
N LYS A 61 -2.83 5.38 -12.51
CA LYS A 61 -3.96 5.10 -13.40
C LYS A 61 -5.06 6.15 -13.44
N GLY A 62 -5.10 7.11 -12.52
CA GLY A 62 -6.18 8.07 -12.50
C GLY A 62 -5.89 9.34 -11.71
N PRO A 63 -6.76 10.36 -11.86
CA PRO A 63 -6.68 11.57 -11.04
C PRO A 63 -6.77 11.22 -9.56
N GLU A 64 -6.11 12.02 -8.71
CA GLU A 64 -5.92 11.81 -7.27
C GLU A 64 -7.20 11.42 -6.49
N SER A 65 -8.38 11.78 -7.00
CA SER A 65 -9.69 11.56 -6.40
C SER A 65 -10.29 10.16 -6.59
N VAL A 66 -9.72 9.31 -7.46
CA VAL A 66 -10.30 7.98 -7.76
C VAL A 66 -9.51 6.83 -7.13
N MET A 67 -8.23 7.05 -6.81
CA MET A 67 -7.36 6.01 -6.30
C MET A 67 -7.67 5.70 -4.82
N ARG A 68 -8.04 4.44 -4.55
CA ARG A 68 -8.18 3.89 -3.20
C ARG A 68 -7.56 2.50 -3.12
N ALA A 69 -6.82 2.25 -2.05
CA ALA A 69 -6.23 0.95 -1.73
C ALA A 69 -6.50 0.61 -0.26
N VAL A 70 -6.89 -0.64 0.00
CA VAL A 70 -7.12 -1.16 1.34
C VAL A 70 -6.05 -2.21 1.63
N TYR A 71 -5.29 -2.02 2.70
CA TYR A 71 -4.28 -2.96 3.17
C TYR A 71 -4.73 -3.56 4.50
N ILE A 72 -4.88 -4.89 4.51
CA ILE A 72 -5.31 -5.64 5.69
C ILE A 72 -4.09 -6.34 6.29
N ALA A 73 -3.68 -5.90 7.48
CA ALA A 73 -2.65 -6.55 8.28
C ALA A 73 -3.30 -7.54 9.25
N PRO A 74 -2.66 -8.69 9.57
CA PRO A 74 -3.29 -9.73 10.39
C PRO A 74 -3.47 -9.32 11.86
N ILE A 75 -2.68 -8.38 12.36
CA ILE A 75 -2.77 -7.87 13.74
C ILE A 75 -2.55 -6.36 13.79
N GLU A 76 -3.04 -5.72 14.85
CA GLU A 76 -2.99 -4.27 15.02
C GLU A 76 -1.56 -3.71 15.11
N ALA A 77 -0.61 -4.46 15.71
CA ALA A 77 0.78 -4.03 15.79
C ALA A 77 1.41 -3.85 14.39
N LEU A 78 1.15 -4.79 13.47
CA LEU A 78 1.63 -4.72 12.09
C LEU A 78 0.88 -3.66 11.28
N ALA A 79 -0.41 -3.43 11.56
CA ALA A 79 -1.16 -2.32 10.96
C ALA A 79 -0.53 -0.97 11.34
N LYS A 80 -0.23 -0.76 12.63
CA LYS A 80 0.40 0.47 13.14
C LYS A 80 1.80 0.70 12.58
N GLU A 81 2.61 -0.36 12.52
CA GLU A 81 3.93 -0.32 11.89
C GLU A 81 3.80 0.12 10.42
N ARG A 82 2.88 -0.51 9.68
CA ARG A 82 2.65 -0.20 8.28
C ARG A 82 2.13 1.21 8.06
N TYR A 83 1.24 1.68 8.92
CA TYR A 83 0.72 3.05 8.88
C TYR A 83 1.82 4.08 9.06
N LYS A 84 2.71 3.91 10.05
CA LYS A 84 3.85 4.81 10.25
C LYS A 84 4.76 4.84 9.03
N ASP A 85 5.09 3.67 8.48
CA ASP A 85 5.97 3.57 7.32
C ASP A 85 5.36 4.22 6.08
N TRP A 86 4.11 3.88 5.75
CA TRP A 86 3.42 4.39 4.57
C TRP A 86 2.98 5.83 4.69
N LYS A 87 2.67 6.33 5.88
CA LYS A 87 2.41 7.75 6.11
C LYS A 87 3.64 8.59 5.77
N ARG A 88 4.83 8.17 6.21
CA ARG A 88 6.09 8.82 5.85
C ARG A 88 6.39 8.64 4.36
N LYS A 89 6.30 7.42 3.85
CA LYS A 89 6.70 7.10 2.48
C LYS A 89 5.76 7.69 1.43
N PHE A 90 4.46 7.38 1.49
CA PHE A 90 3.48 7.82 0.51
C PHE A 90 2.81 9.13 0.90
N GLY A 91 2.59 9.37 2.19
CA GLY A 91 1.98 10.62 2.66
C GLY A 91 2.91 11.81 2.51
N GLU A 92 4.08 11.79 3.14
CA GLU A 92 5.05 12.89 3.02
C GLU A 92 5.76 12.87 1.66
N GLY A 93 6.05 11.67 1.11
CA GLY A 93 6.77 11.54 -0.16
C GLY A 93 5.96 11.79 -1.43
N LEU A 94 4.66 11.48 -1.44
CA LEU A 94 3.78 11.65 -2.61
C LEU A 94 2.50 12.48 -2.34
N GLY A 95 2.33 13.02 -1.12
CA GLY A 95 1.14 13.79 -0.74
C GLY A 95 -0.11 12.92 -0.52
N MET A 96 0.02 11.59 -0.44
CA MET A 96 -1.13 10.70 -0.38
C MET A 96 -1.78 10.69 1.01
N LYS A 97 -3.12 10.60 1.06
CA LYS A 97 -3.86 10.48 2.31
C LYS A 97 -3.83 9.03 2.82
N VAL A 98 -2.88 8.74 3.71
CA VAL A 98 -2.77 7.45 4.39
C VAL A 98 -3.52 7.50 5.72
N VAL A 99 -4.42 6.56 5.96
CA VAL A 99 -5.25 6.47 7.19
C VAL A 99 -5.22 5.06 7.77
N GLU A 100 -5.40 4.96 9.08
CA GLU A 100 -5.55 3.70 9.81
C GLU A 100 -6.94 3.67 10.45
N LEU A 101 -7.67 2.56 10.30
CA LEU A 101 -8.98 2.41 10.94
C LEU A 101 -8.83 2.25 12.47
N THR A 102 -9.68 2.95 13.21
CA THR A 102 -9.67 2.95 14.68
C THR A 102 -10.55 1.85 15.25
N GLY A 103 -11.56 1.39 14.51
CA GLY A 103 -12.61 0.48 14.97
C GLY A 103 -13.88 1.20 15.42
N GLU A 104 -13.89 2.54 15.41
CA GLU A 104 -15.09 3.34 15.66
C GLU A 104 -15.77 3.67 14.32
N THR A 105 -16.95 3.09 14.08
CA THR A 105 -17.59 3.10 12.75
C THR A 105 -17.80 4.50 12.17
N THR A 106 -18.27 5.46 12.96
CA THR A 106 -18.54 6.84 12.50
C THR A 106 -17.26 7.57 12.09
N THR A 107 -16.17 7.33 12.82
CA THR A 107 -14.85 7.89 12.52
C THR A 107 -14.25 7.19 11.30
N ASP A 108 -14.34 5.86 11.24
CA ASP A 108 -13.79 5.05 10.15
C ASP A 108 -14.46 5.35 8.80
N LEU A 109 -15.76 5.63 8.76
CA LEU A 109 -16.45 6.08 7.54
C LEU A 109 -15.86 7.41 7.01
N LYS A 110 -15.59 8.37 7.91
CA LYS A 110 -14.97 9.65 7.53
C LYS A 110 -13.52 9.47 7.06
N LEU A 111 -12.79 8.53 7.67
CA LEU A 111 -11.44 8.18 7.25
C LEU A 111 -11.44 7.53 5.87
N LEU A 112 -12.40 6.63 5.60
CA LEU A 112 -12.55 5.95 4.32
C LEU A 112 -12.89 6.90 3.17
N GLU A 113 -13.75 7.90 3.42
CA GLU A 113 -14.10 8.92 2.41
C GLU A 113 -12.90 9.77 1.98
N LYS A 114 -11.97 10.02 2.89
CA LYS A 114 -10.82 10.91 2.66
C LYS A 114 -9.53 10.18 2.32
N GLY A 115 -9.41 8.91 2.71
CA GLY A 115 -8.20 8.11 2.57
C GLY A 115 -8.00 7.59 1.16
N GLN A 116 -6.77 7.65 0.66
CA GLN A 116 -6.32 6.97 -0.54
C GLN A 116 -5.69 5.62 -0.22
N ILE A 117 -4.99 5.52 0.92
CA ILE A 117 -4.47 4.24 1.45
C ILE A 117 -5.08 4.02 2.83
N ILE A 118 -5.92 3.00 2.94
CA ILE A 118 -6.59 2.62 4.18
C ILE A 118 -5.92 1.37 4.74
N ILE A 119 -5.43 1.46 5.97
CA ILE A 119 -4.81 0.34 6.68
C ILE A 119 -5.77 -0.15 7.75
N SER A 120 -5.97 -1.46 7.82
CA SER A 120 -6.94 -2.09 8.72
C SER A 120 -6.47 -3.46 9.21
N THR A 121 -7.16 -3.97 10.23
CA THR A 121 -7.18 -5.40 10.56
C THR A 121 -8.42 -6.07 9.94
N PRO A 122 -8.49 -7.41 9.88
CA PRO A 122 -9.66 -8.11 9.37
C PRO A 122 -10.93 -7.71 10.12
N GLU A 123 -10.88 -7.60 11.45
CA GLU A 123 -12.06 -7.33 12.29
C GLU A 123 -12.62 -5.93 12.04
N LYS A 124 -11.74 -4.91 11.97
CA LYS A 124 -12.14 -3.53 11.70
C LYS A 124 -12.71 -3.38 10.29
N TRP A 125 -12.11 -4.06 9.32
CA TRP A 125 -12.58 -4.02 7.93
C TRP A 125 -13.92 -4.75 7.76
N ASP A 126 -14.08 -5.88 8.44
CA ASP A 126 -15.32 -6.65 8.44
C ASP A 126 -16.48 -5.85 9.04
N ALA A 127 -16.26 -5.17 10.16
CA ALA A 127 -17.27 -4.32 10.79
C ALA A 127 -17.75 -3.17 9.87
N LEU A 128 -16.85 -2.64 9.03
CA LEU A 128 -17.16 -1.55 8.12
C LEU A 128 -17.79 -2.03 6.80
N SER A 129 -17.32 -3.14 6.25
CA SER A 129 -17.75 -3.66 4.93
C SER A 129 -19.09 -4.38 4.92
N ARG A 130 -19.63 -4.75 6.09
CA ARG A 130 -20.97 -5.37 6.22
C ARG A 130 -22.13 -4.37 6.10
N ARG A 131 -21.86 -3.07 6.03
CA ARG A 131 -22.85 -2.01 5.91
C ARG A 131 -22.85 -1.43 4.51
#